data_AF-A0A1D4NNS1-F1
#
_entry.id   AF-A0A1D4NNS1-F1
#
_cell.length_a   1.000
_cell.length_b   1.000
_cell.length_c   1.000
_cell.angle_alpha   90.00
_cell.angle_beta   90.00
_cell.angle_gamma   90.00
#
_symmetry.space_group_name_H-M   'P 1'
#
loop_
_entity.id
_entity.type
_entity.pdbx_description
1 polymer ?
#
loop_
_entity_poly.entity_id
_entity_poly.type
_entity_poly.pdbx_seq_one_letter_code
_entity_poly.pdbx_strand_id
1 'polypeptide(L)'
;MKYCPNCGNKVENNQSFCNKCGEKLVNVDRKINHNKYYNSQLKNKNSRNEHRNRSNSKLWMIIISIVVFIIIVLALSVGGYYLYKNVVLGNGTINIFQKDNRANQDQQQSVINVLSDEFSENFMNEDNTGGYEGFNIGMSKDDIKEKFGEPNDIVYMGIGEVEKYHNIGIYYGIDGTVSSVYVLPEGVSVSEFKQFHGDPTVETENQLVYDDNPDNGFTILINIANGEIQSIENRYQVDEDSLNNMR
;
A
#
# COMPACT_ATOMS: atom_id res chain seq x y z
N MET A 1 -2.91 -36.74 58.90
CA MET A 1 -2.48 -36.70 57.49
C MET A 1 -3.63 -36.12 56.68
N LYS A 2 -3.40 -35.09 55.86
CA LYS A 2 -4.44 -34.44 55.04
C LYS A 2 -4.38 -35.03 53.62
N TYR A 3 -5.53 -35.08 52.94
CA TYR A 3 -5.63 -35.51 51.54
C TYR A 3 -6.26 -34.40 50.71
N CYS A 4 -5.85 -34.29 49.44
CA CYS A 4 -6.41 -33.31 48.52
C CYS A 4 -7.88 -33.64 48.24
N PRO A 5 -8.82 -32.69 48.43
CA PRO A 5 -10.24 -32.94 48.19
C PRO A 5 -10.58 -33.15 46.70
N ASN A 6 -9.71 -32.69 45.80
CA ASN A 6 -9.95 -32.78 44.36
C ASN A 6 -9.40 -34.10 43.75
N CYS A 7 -8.22 -34.58 44.18
CA CYS A 7 -7.59 -35.76 43.57
C CYS A 7 -7.22 -36.91 44.53
N GLY A 8 -7.47 -36.77 45.83
CA GLY A 8 -7.18 -37.81 46.82
C GLY A 8 -5.69 -38.03 47.13
N ASN A 9 -4.78 -37.24 46.57
CA ASN A 9 -3.34 -37.34 46.87
C ASN A 9 -3.04 -36.94 48.33
N LYS A 10 -2.05 -37.58 48.95
CA LYS A 10 -1.62 -37.25 50.32
C LYS A 10 -0.88 -35.91 50.33
N VAL A 11 -1.20 -35.06 51.31
CA VAL A 11 -0.68 -33.69 51.43
C VAL A 11 -0.08 -33.47 52.81
N GLU A 12 1.04 -32.74 52.87
CA GLU A 12 1.67 -32.28 54.11
C GLU A 12 0.90 -31.12 54.75
N ASN A 13 0.99 -30.99 56.08
CA ASN A 13 0.09 -30.12 56.88
C ASN A 13 0.19 -28.60 56.59
N ASN A 14 1.21 -28.14 55.84
CA ASN A 14 1.47 -26.73 55.55
C ASN A 14 1.54 -26.40 54.04
N GLN A 15 1.13 -27.31 53.15
CA GLN A 15 1.12 -27.03 51.71
C GLN A 15 -0.12 -26.19 51.34
N SER A 16 0.09 -25.09 50.61
CA SER A 16 -0.99 -24.20 50.14
C SER A 16 -1.66 -24.69 48.86
N PHE A 17 -1.03 -25.62 48.12
CA PHE A 17 -1.53 -26.19 46.88
C PHE A 17 -1.13 -27.67 46.78
N CYS A 18 -1.94 -28.47 46.09
CA CYS A 18 -1.65 -29.87 45.82
C CYS A 18 -0.54 -29.98 44.77
N ASN A 19 0.56 -30.65 45.11
CA ASN A 19 1.69 -30.86 44.20
C ASN A 19 1.38 -31.80 43.02
N LYS A 20 0.25 -32.50 43.03
CA LYS A 20 -0.14 -33.43 41.95
C LYS A 20 -1.15 -32.85 40.97
N CYS A 21 -2.12 -32.05 41.43
CA CYS A 21 -3.19 -31.52 40.57
C CYS A 21 -3.32 -29.99 40.59
N GLY A 22 -2.52 -29.28 41.41
CA GLY A 22 -2.54 -27.82 41.48
C GLY A 22 -3.67 -27.21 42.32
N GLU A 23 -4.58 -28.01 42.88
CA GLU A 23 -5.71 -27.52 43.70
C GLU A 23 -5.23 -26.73 44.92
N LYS A 24 -5.87 -25.59 45.22
CA LYS A 24 -5.53 -24.76 46.38
C LYS A 24 -6.09 -25.36 47.67
N LEU A 25 -5.22 -25.52 48.67
CA LEU A 25 -5.59 -26.11 49.96
C LEU A 25 -5.71 -24.99 51.00
N VAL A 26 -6.93 -24.81 51.51
CA VAL A 26 -7.23 -23.80 52.53
C VAL A 26 -6.85 -24.36 53.90
N ASN A 27 -5.75 -23.87 54.48
CA ASN A 27 -5.36 -24.22 55.84
C ASN A 27 -6.17 -23.42 56.85
N VAL A 28 -7.17 -24.07 57.46
CA VAL A 28 -7.97 -23.51 58.56
C VAL A 28 -7.26 -23.80 59.88
N ASP A 29 -6.17 -23.09 60.17
CA ASP A 29 -5.45 -23.23 61.45
C ASP A 29 -4.90 -21.89 61.94
N ARG A 30 -5.80 -21.01 62.44
CA ARG A 30 -5.56 -20.19 63.66
C ARG A 30 -6.82 -19.43 64.12
N LYS A 31 -7.47 -20.05 65.12
CA LYS A 31 -8.04 -19.47 66.35
C LYS A 31 -8.79 -18.13 66.30
N ILE A 32 -10.12 -18.25 66.32
CA ILE A 32 -11.04 -17.80 67.39
C ILE A 32 -10.78 -16.41 68.00
N ASN A 33 -11.73 -15.48 67.78
CA ASN A 33 -12.26 -14.69 68.90
C ASN A 33 -13.78 -14.54 68.77
N HIS A 34 -14.47 -15.08 69.78
CA HIS A 34 -15.90 -15.02 70.01
C HIS A 34 -16.32 -13.66 70.59
N ASN A 35 -17.63 -13.42 70.58
CA ASN A 35 -18.41 -12.32 71.18
C ASN A 35 -18.72 -11.15 70.25
N LYS A 36 -19.95 -10.65 70.15
CA LYS A 36 -21.21 -10.95 70.86
C LYS A 36 -22.33 -10.34 70.00
N TYR A 37 -23.39 -11.11 69.76
CA TYR A 37 -24.73 -10.88 70.29
C TYR A 37 -25.72 -10.26 69.30
N TYR A 38 -26.79 -11.02 69.11
CA TYR A 38 -28.01 -10.81 68.35
C TYR A 38 -28.74 -9.50 68.69
N ASN A 39 -29.29 -8.81 67.68
CA ASN A 39 -30.65 -8.25 67.60
C ASN A 39 -30.74 -7.41 66.31
N SER A 40 -31.49 -7.80 65.28
CA SER A 40 -32.95 -7.85 65.14
C SER A 40 -33.59 -6.47 64.87
N GLN A 41 -34.51 -6.47 63.89
CA GLN A 41 -35.54 -5.46 63.59
C GLN A 41 -35.18 -4.32 62.61
N LEU A 42 -35.42 -4.62 61.33
CA LEU A 42 -36.29 -3.86 60.41
C LEU A 42 -36.36 -2.33 60.59
N LYS A 43 -35.74 -1.59 59.67
CA LYS A 43 -36.40 -0.43 59.03
C LYS A 43 -35.91 -0.26 57.60
N ASN A 44 -36.86 -0.31 56.69
CA ASN A 44 -36.69 -0.27 55.24
C ASN A 44 -36.70 1.20 54.78
N LYS A 45 -35.81 1.49 53.82
CA LYS A 45 -35.79 2.55 52.80
C LYS A 45 -36.44 3.91 53.13
N ASN A 46 -35.61 4.96 53.12
CA ASN A 46 -35.63 5.95 52.04
C ASN A 46 -34.38 6.84 52.07
N SER A 47 -33.92 7.17 50.86
CA SER A 47 -32.67 7.85 50.52
C SER A 47 -32.52 9.24 51.13
N ARG A 48 -31.30 9.56 51.58
CA ARG A 48 -30.42 10.61 50.99
C ARG A 48 -29.09 10.73 51.76
N ASN A 49 -28.04 10.71 50.96
CA ASN A 49 -26.76 11.43 51.07
C ASN A 49 -25.66 10.92 52.02
N GLU A 50 -24.59 10.51 51.33
CA GLU A 50 -23.19 10.90 51.52
C GLU A 50 -22.18 9.98 52.26
N HIS A 51 -21.19 9.60 51.44
CA HIS A 51 -19.77 9.50 51.72
C HIS A 51 -19.25 8.40 52.67
N ARG A 52 -18.71 7.33 52.06
CA ARG A 52 -17.25 7.20 51.82
C ARG A 52 -16.97 5.83 51.18
N ASN A 53 -16.71 5.80 49.88
CA ASN A 53 -16.05 4.65 49.26
C ASN A 53 -14.66 5.07 48.80
N ARG A 54 -13.66 4.59 49.54
CA ARG A 54 -12.25 4.88 49.32
C ARG A 54 -11.75 3.94 48.22
N SER A 55 -11.69 4.53 47.04
CA SER A 55 -10.95 4.19 45.81
C SER A 55 -9.89 3.07 45.87
N ASN A 56 -10.05 2.07 45.00
CA ASN A 56 -8.95 1.30 44.41
C ASN A 56 -8.58 1.90 43.03
N SER A 57 -8.30 3.20 43.01
CA SER A 57 -8.14 4.07 41.82
C SER A 57 -6.86 3.86 40.99
N LYS A 58 -6.20 2.70 41.08
CA LYS A 58 -4.96 2.43 40.32
C LYS A 58 -5.11 1.40 39.20
N LEU A 59 -6.14 0.54 39.25
CA LEU A 59 -6.35 -0.50 38.22
C LEU A 59 -7.02 0.04 36.95
N TRP A 60 -7.96 0.98 37.07
CA TRP A 60 -8.54 1.65 35.89
C TRP A 60 -7.55 2.56 35.16
N MET A 61 -6.58 3.16 35.89
CA MET A 61 -5.51 3.94 35.27
C MET A 61 -4.57 3.09 34.41
N ILE A 62 -4.31 1.83 34.83
CA ILE A 62 -3.50 0.89 34.04
C ILE A 62 -4.25 0.47 32.77
N ILE A 63 -5.55 0.19 32.86
CA ILE A 63 -6.36 -0.18 31.69
C ILE A 63 -6.45 0.99 30.69
N ILE A 64 -6.68 2.21 31.18
CA ILE A 64 -6.69 3.41 30.32
C ILE A 64 -5.31 3.63 29.69
N SER A 65 -4.23 3.45 30.45
CA SER A 65 -2.87 3.56 29.93
C SER A 65 -2.57 2.54 28.84
N ILE A 66 -3.06 1.30 28.97
CA ILE A 66 -2.89 0.25 27.95
C ILE A 66 -3.71 0.58 26.70
N VAL A 67 -4.95 1.04 26.85
CA VAL A 67 -5.80 1.43 25.73
C VAL A 67 -5.20 2.62 24.97
N VAL A 68 -4.71 3.64 25.68
CA VAL A 68 -4.03 4.79 25.07
C VAL A 68 -2.75 4.35 24.36
N PHE A 69 -1.97 3.44 24.95
CA PHE A 69 -0.78 2.89 24.30
C PHE A 69 -1.12 2.11 23.02
N ILE A 70 -2.18 1.30 23.03
CA ILE A 70 -2.66 0.59 21.84
C ILE A 70 -3.11 1.57 20.76
N ILE A 71 -3.84 2.63 21.13
CA ILE A 71 -4.26 3.67 20.18
C ILE A 71 -3.04 4.37 19.58
N ILE A 72 -2.02 4.69 20.37
CA ILE A 72 -0.78 5.30 19.90
C ILE A 72 -0.04 4.35 18.96
N VAL A 73 0.09 3.07 19.31
CA VAL A 73 0.74 2.07 18.44
C VAL A 73 -0.04 1.91 17.13
N LEU A 74 -1.37 1.87 17.17
CA LEU A 74 -2.19 1.84 15.95
C LEU A 74 -2.02 3.10 15.11
N ALA A 75 -2.00 4.29 15.73
CA ALA A 75 -1.77 5.56 15.04
C ALA A 75 -0.36 5.65 14.43
N LEU A 76 0.66 5.12 15.12
CA LEU A 76 2.04 5.06 14.61
C LEU A 76 2.18 4.01 13.51
N SER A 77 1.50 2.86 13.60
CA SER A 77 1.48 1.85 12.54
C SER A 77 0.79 2.37 11.28
N VAL A 78 -0.36 3.03 11.43
CA VAL A 78 -1.09 3.66 10.32
C VAL A 78 -0.30 4.84 9.76
N GLY A 79 0.15 5.77 10.60
CA GLY A 79 0.96 6.91 10.18
C GLY A 79 2.27 6.50 9.54
N GLY A 80 2.96 5.50 10.10
CA GLY A 80 4.17 4.91 9.54
C GLY A 80 3.92 4.22 8.21
N TYR A 81 2.79 3.51 8.03
CA TYR A 81 2.39 2.95 6.75
C TYR A 81 2.14 4.03 5.69
N TYR A 82 1.41 5.10 6.05
CA TYR A 82 1.19 6.23 5.13
C TYR A 82 2.48 6.97 4.79
N LEU A 83 3.37 7.18 5.77
CA LEU A 83 4.68 7.79 5.52
C LEU A 83 5.60 6.88 4.69
N TYR A 84 5.64 5.59 4.97
CA TYR A 84 6.37 4.61 4.17
C TYR A 84 5.86 4.59 2.73
N LYS A 85 4.53 4.56 2.53
CA LYS A 85 3.93 4.66 1.20
C LYS A 85 4.30 5.97 0.49
N ASN A 86 4.32 7.09 1.20
CA ASN A 86 4.59 8.39 0.57
C ASN A 86 6.09 8.68 0.35
N VAL A 87 7.00 8.09 1.14
CA VAL A 87 8.45 8.38 1.10
C VAL A 87 9.25 7.29 0.40
N VAL A 88 8.84 6.02 0.54
CA VAL A 88 9.56 4.87 -0.03
C VAL A 88 8.91 4.39 -1.33
N LEU A 89 7.58 4.49 -1.44
CA LEU A 89 6.84 4.15 -2.67
C LEU A 89 6.45 5.39 -3.50
N GLY A 90 6.60 6.60 -2.94
CA GLY A 90 6.49 7.85 -3.68
C GLY A 90 7.89 8.30 -4.09
N ASN A 91 8.28 8.09 -5.34
CA ASN A 91 9.44 8.77 -5.92
C ASN A 91 9.11 10.27 -6.01
N GLY A 92 9.44 11.00 -4.96
CA GLY A 92 9.31 12.45 -4.89
C GLY A 92 10.59 13.05 -4.36
N THR A 93 11.51 13.37 -5.27
CA THR A 93 12.66 14.23 -5.00
C THR A 93 12.14 15.58 -4.49
N ILE A 94 12.53 15.97 -3.28
CA ILE A 94 12.27 17.34 -2.79
C ILE A 94 13.26 18.27 -3.51
N ASN A 95 12.86 18.78 -4.67
CA ASN A 95 13.54 19.90 -5.31
C ASN A 95 13.06 21.21 -4.64
N ILE A 96 13.82 21.66 -3.65
CA ILE A 96 13.68 22.95 -2.98
C ILE A 96 14.21 24.06 -3.91
N PHE A 97 13.60 24.25 -5.08
CA PHE A 97 13.71 25.49 -5.85
C PHE A 97 12.35 25.83 -6.43
N GLN A 98 11.69 26.71 -5.68
CA GLN A 98 10.40 27.32 -5.93
C GLN A 98 10.39 28.09 -7.25
N LYS A 99 9.53 27.67 -8.18
CA LYS A 99 8.84 28.59 -9.08
C LYS A 99 7.34 28.40 -8.87
N ASP A 100 6.77 29.32 -8.11
CA ASP A 100 5.34 29.36 -7.83
C ASP A 100 4.54 29.50 -9.12
N ASN A 101 3.67 28.52 -9.38
CA ASN A 101 2.40 28.71 -10.05
C ASN A 101 1.40 27.74 -9.44
N ARG A 102 0.77 28.17 -8.34
CA ARG A 102 -0.48 27.57 -7.86
C ARG A 102 -1.62 28.05 -8.75
N ALA A 103 -1.91 27.27 -9.78
CA ALA A 103 -3.23 27.16 -10.36
C ALA A 103 -3.76 25.77 -10.03
N ASN A 104 -5.05 25.68 -9.75
CA ASN A 104 -5.79 24.49 -9.32
C ASN A 104 -5.28 23.17 -9.89
N GLN A 105 -4.98 22.21 -9.00
CA GLN A 105 -5.01 20.80 -9.37
C GLN A 105 -6.47 20.35 -9.48
N ASP A 106 -7.13 20.82 -10.53
CA ASP A 106 -8.10 19.95 -11.18
C ASP A 106 -7.29 18.87 -11.89
N GLN A 107 -7.77 17.62 -11.87
CA GLN A 107 -7.19 16.47 -12.55
C GLN A 107 -7.28 16.65 -14.08
N GLN A 108 -6.57 17.63 -14.61
CA GLN A 108 -6.43 17.83 -16.03
C GLN A 108 -5.28 16.94 -16.47
N GLN A 109 -5.63 15.68 -16.76
CA GLN A 109 -4.73 14.70 -17.35
C GLN A 109 -4.09 15.33 -18.59
N SER A 110 -2.80 15.64 -18.50
CA SER A 110 -2.08 16.44 -19.49
C SER A 110 -1.92 15.64 -20.78
N VAL A 111 -2.24 16.29 -21.90
CA VAL A 111 -1.86 15.82 -23.24
C VAL A 111 -0.35 15.63 -23.26
N ILE A 112 0.13 14.43 -23.60
CA ILE A 112 1.55 14.10 -23.57
C ILE A 112 2.20 14.62 -24.85
N ASN A 113 3.09 15.60 -24.72
CA ASN A 113 3.92 16.05 -25.83
C ASN A 113 5.19 15.21 -25.91
N VAL A 114 5.22 14.25 -26.83
CA VAL A 114 6.39 13.37 -27.01
C VAL A 114 7.61 14.08 -27.61
N LEU A 115 7.46 15.30 -28.15
CA LEU A 115 8.56 16.13 -28.63
C LEU A 115 8.85 17.23 -27.60
N SER A 116 9.17 16.82 -26.37
CA SER A 116 9.49 17.73 -25.27
C SER A 116 10.64 17.18 -24.42
N ASP A 117 11.35 18.11 -23.77
CA ASP A 117 12.37 17.76 -22.79
C ASP A 117 11.76 16.98 -21.62
N GLU A 118 10.56 17.34 -21.18
CA GLU A 118 9.84 16.64 -20.11
C GLU A 118 9.57 15.17 -20.45
N PHE A 119 9.14 14.87 -21.67
CA PHE A 119 8.95 13.48 -22.11
C PHE A 119 10.30 12.74 -22.23
N SER A 120 11.33 13.43 -22.69
CA SER A 120 12.67 12.84 -22.78
C SER A 120 13.21 12.45 -21.41
N GLU A 121 13.13 13.39 -20.46
CA GLU A 121 13.61 13.22 -19.09
C GLU A 121 12.78 12.18 -18.34
N ASN A 122 11.45 12.25 -18.41
CA ASN A 122 10.59 11.44 -17.53
C ASN A 122 10.11 10.12 -18.15
N PHE A 123 10.24 9.92 -19.46
CA PHE A 123 9.82 8.69 -20.14
C PHE A 123 10.97 8.01 -20.88
N MET A 124 11.67 8.73 -21.77
CA MET A 124 12.71 8.13 -22.61
C MET A 124 13.96 7.73 -21.81
N ASN A 125 14.28 8.50 -20.76
CA ASN A 125 15.50 8.35 -19.97
C ASN A 125 15.26 7.82 -18.55
N GLU A 126 14.05 7.33 -18.25
CA GLU A 126 13.66 6.84 -16.93
C GLU A 126 12.94 5.49 -17.02
N ASP A 127 13.07 4.68 -15.98
CA ASP A 127 12.40 3.38 -15.88
C ASP A 127 10.90 3.57 -15.63
N ASN A 128 10.11 3.28 -16.67
CA ASN A 128 8.66 3.30 -16.63
C ASN A 128 8.07 1.91 -16.95
N THR A 129 8.84 0.84 -16.73
CA THR A 129 8.41 -0.55 -16.98
C THR A 129 7.22 -0.99 -16.12
N GLY A 130 7.01 -0.32 -14.99
CA GLY A 130 5.88 -0.53 -14.08
C GLY A 130 4.60 0.24 -14.43
N GLY A 131 4.65 1.13 -15.42
CA GLY A 131 3.55 2.02 -15.79
C GLY A 131 3.97 3.48 -15.98
N TYR A 132 3.04 4.32 -16.43
CA TYR A 132 3.28 5.74 -16.72
C TYR A 132 2.03 6.59 -16.45
N GLU A 133 2.21 7.85 -16.04
CA GLU A 133 1.11 8.78 -15.70
C GLU A 133 0.10 8.22 -14.68
N GLY A 134 0.57 7.32 -13.81
CA GLY A 134 -0.24 6.68 -12.77
C GLY A 134 -1.17 5.58 -13.26
N PHE A 135 -1.06 5.17 -14.54
CA PHE A 135 -1.55 3.90 -15.05
C PHE A 135 -0.47 2.85 -14.79
N ASN A 136 -0.73 1.95 -13.86
CA ASN A 136 0.28 0.98 -13.43
C ASN A 136 -0.09 -0.43 -13.89
N ILE A 137 0.94 -1.22 -14.22
CA ILE A 137 0.79 -2.64 -14.50
C ILE A 137 0.10 -3.33 -13.30
N GLY A 138 -0.86 -4.22 -13.61
CA GLY A 138 -1.62 -4.97 -12.62
C GLY A 138 -2.85 -4.25 -12.04
N MET A 139 -3.10 -2.98 -12.38
CA MET A 139 -4.37 -2.31 -12.00
C MET A 139 -5.57 -3.02 -12.65
N SER A 140 -6.69 -3.13 -11.93
CA SER A 140 -7.91 -3.66 -12.53
C SER A 140 -8.59 -2.59 -13.41
N LYS A 141 -9.40 -3.03 -14.37
CA LYS A 141 -10.21 -2.14 -15.20
C LYS A 141 -11.15 -1.24 -14.36
N ASP A 142 -11.67 -1.75 -13.25
CA ASP A 142 -12.53 -0.96 -12.35
C ASP A 142 -11.73 0.13 -11.61
N ASP A 143 -10.51 -0.17 -11.14
CA ASP A 143 -9.64 0.82 -10.49
C ASP A 143 -9.23 1.94 -11.46
N ILE A 144 -8.94 1.58 -12.72
CA ILE A 144 -8.65 2.55 -13.79
C ILE A 144 -9.85 3.47 -14.00
N LYS A 145 -11.05 2.90 -14.12
CA LYS A 145 -12.27 3.67 -14.32
C LYS A 145 -12.63 4.57 -13.15
N GLU A 146 -12.43 4.10 -11.93
CA GLU A 146 -12.65 4.92 -10.73
C GLU A 146 -11.69 6.12 -10.69
N LYS A 147 -10.43 5.94 -11.10
CA LYS A 147 -9.40 6.97 -11.02
C LYS A 147 -9.39 7.93 -12.21
N PHE A 148 -9.66 7.44 -13.43
CA PHE A 148 -9.46 8.17 -14.68
C PHE A 148 -10.76 8.34 -15.51
N GLY A 149 -11.86 7.70 -15.11
CA GLY A 149 -13.13 7.74 -15.82
C GLY A 149 -13.24 6.69 -16.93
N GLU A 150 -14.17 6.88 -17.87
CA GLU A 150 -14.30 6.00 -19.03
C GLU A 150 -13.25 6.35 -20.10
N PRO A 151 -12.79 5.36 -20.89
CA PRO A 151 -11.86 5.63 -21.98
C PRO A 151 -12.47 6.58 -23.01
N ASN A 152 -11.64 7.44 -23.58
CA ASN A 152 -12.04 8.36 -24.64
C ASN A 152 -12.32 7.63 -25.96
N ASP A 153 -11.57 6.56 -26.23
CA ASP A 153 -11.65 5.81 -27.47
C ASP A 153 -11.10 4.38 -27.30
N ILE A 154 -11.22 3.56 -28.35
CA ILE A 154 -10.63 2.23 -28.46
C ILE A 154 -9.78 2.17 -29.72
N VAL A 155 -8.51 1.82 -29.56
CA VAL A 155 -7.55 1.65 -30.65
C VAL A 155 -7.26 0.18 -30.86
N TYR A 156 -7.30 -0.27 -32.11
CA TYR A 156 -6.91 -1.63 -32.48
C TYR A 156 -5.47 -1.65 -32.96
N MET A 157 -4.62 -2.36 -32.22
CA MET A 157 -3.22 -2.59 -32.56
C MET A 157 -3.01 -4.07 -32.89
N GLY A 158 -1.82 -4.44 -33.40
CA GLY A 158 -1.49 -5.84 -33.69
C GLY A 158 -1.62 -6.78 -32.48
N ILE A 159 -1.60 -6.22 -31.27
CA ILE A 159 -1.78 -6.92 -29.99
C ILE A 159 -3.24 -7.09 -29.55
N GLY A 160 -4.17 -6.39 -30.21
CA GLY A 160 -5.60 -6.41 -29.89
C GLY A 160 -6.18 -5.04 -29.54
N GLU A 161 -7.24 -5.07 -28.73
CA GLU A 161 -8.00 -3.90 -28.29
C GLU A 161 -7.26 -3.15 -27.19
N VAL A 162 -7.05 -1.85 -27.39
CA VAL A 162 -6.41 -0.95 -26.43
C VAL A 162 -7.34 0.20 -26.09
N GLU A 163 -7.64 0.36 -24.80
CA GLU A 163 -8.45 1.47 -24.31
C GLU A 163 -7.62 2.75 -24.25
N LYS A 164 -8.07 3.80 -24.93
CA LYS A 164 -7.37 5.08 -25.00
C LYS A 164 -7.92 6.06 -23.98
N TYR A 165 -7.06 6.53 -23.09
CA TYR A 165 -7.27 7.61 -22.13
C TYR A 165 -6.36 8.78 -22.53
N HIS A 166 -6.89 9.73 -23.30
CA HIS A 166 -6.11 10.80 -23.94
C HIS A 166 -4.94 10.23 -24.76
N ASN A 167 -3.69 10.56 -24.43
CA ASN A 167 -2.49 10.01 -25.08
C ASN A 167 -1.95 8.75 -24.40
N ILE A 168 -2.72 8.11 -23.52
CA ILE A 168 -2.35 6.83 -22.89
C ILE A 168 -3.21 5.72 -23.47
N GLY A 169 -2.59 4.62 -23.89
CA GLY A 169 -3.25 3.39 -24.29
C GLY A 169 -3.07 2.30 -23.24
N ILE A 170 -4.15 1.62 -22.86
CA ILE A 170 -4.15 0.54 -21.87
C ILE A 170 -4.55 -0.76 -22.53
N TYR A 171 -3.63 -1.73 -22.50
CA TYR A 171 -3.92 -3.09 -22.91
C TYR A 171 -4.11 -3.97 -21.66
N TYR A 172 -5.25 -4.67 -21.62
CA TYR A 172 -5.58 -5.56 -20.52
C TYR A 172 -5.20 -7.01 -20.86
N GLY A 173 -4.60 -7.69 -19.90
CA GLY A 173 -4.35 -9.11 -19.96
C GLY A 173 -5.63 -9.94 -19.82
N ILE A 174 -5.50 -11.25 -20.00
CA ILE A 174 -6.61 -12.20 -19.85
C ILE A 174 -7.22 -12.24 -18.44
N ASP A 175 -6.48 -11.77 -17.44
CA ASP A 175 -6.92 -11.66 -16.05
C ASP A 175 -7.69 -10.36 -15.75
N GLY A 176 -7.88 -9.51 -16.76
CA GLY A 176 -8.59 -8.24 -16.64
C GLY A 176 -7.78 -7.13 -15.98
N THR A 177 -6.46 -7.32 -15.83
CA THR A 177 -5.56 -6.31 -15.28
C THR A 177 -4.70 -5.66 -16.37
N VAL A 178 -4.20 -4.45 -16.11
CA VAL A 178 -3.32 -3.73 -17.02
C VAL A 178 -2.05 -4.55 -17.27
N SER A 179 -1.84 -4.97 -18.52
CA SER A 179 -0.67 -5.74 -18.95
C SER A 179 0.38 -4.88 -19.65
N SER A 180 -0.04 -3.79 -20.30
CA SER A 180 0.86 -2.82 -20.94
C SER A 180 0.25 -1.41 -20.92
N VAL A 181 1.14 -0.42 -20.85
CA VAL A 181 0.81 1.00 -20.92
C VAL A 181 1.58 1.61 -22.09
N TYR A 182 0.86 2.27 -22.99
CA TYR A 182 1.38 2.89 -24.19
C TYR A 182 1.21 4.39 -24.13
N VAL A 183 2.16 5.14 -24.68
CA VAL A 183 1.94 6.53 -25.08
C VAL A 183 1.53 6.54 -26.56
N LEU A 184 0.40 7.18 -26.84
CA LEU A 184 -0.26 7.24 -28.15
C LEU A 184 -0.22 8.70 -28.66
N PRO A 185 0.90 9.14 -29.26
CA PRO A 185 0.99 10.48 -29.84
C PRO A 185 0.10 10.62 -31.07
N GLU A 186 -0.28 11.86 -31.40
CA GLU A 186 -1.08 12.16 -32.58
C GLU A 186 -0.27 12.99 -33.58
N GLY A 187 -0.15 12.50 -34.82
CA GLY A 187 0.45 13.24 -35.92
C GLY A 187 1.96 13.51 -35.78
N VAL A 188 2.68 12.66 -35.04
CA VAL A 188 4.15 12.76 -34.90
C VAL A 188 4.80 11.87 -35.93
N SER A 189 5.59 12.46 -36.83
CA SER A 189 6.34 11.69 -37.82
C SER A 189 7.57 11.02 -37.21
N VAL A 190 8.02 9.92 -37.82
CA VAL A 190 9.29 9.26 -37.45
C VAL A 190 10.48 10.23 -37.55
N SER A 191 10.48 11.09 -38.56
CA SER A 191 11.57 12.05 -38.78
C SER A 191 11.65 13.12 -37.68
N GLU A 192 10.51 13.68 -37.27
CA GLU A 192 10.48 14.65 -36.16
C GLU A 192 10.88 14.00 -34.84
N PHE A 193 10.43 12.78 -34.59
CA PHE A 193 10.78 12.04 -33.38
C PHE A 193 12.29 11.80 -33.30
N LYS A 194 12.92 11.29 -34.37
CA LYS A 194 14.38 11.08 -34.42
C LYS A 194 15.17 12.38 -34.37
N GLN A 195 14.66 13.46 -34.98
CA GLN A 195 15.30 14.76 -34.90
C GLN A 195 15.37 15.27 -33.45
N PHE A 196 14.37 14.96 -32.63
CA PHE A 196 14.32 15.37 -31.24
C PHE A 196 15.09 14.43 -30.31
N HIS A 197 14.87 13.12 -30.45
CA HIS A 197 15.38 12.08 -29.52
C HIS A 197 16.68 11.40 -29.97
N GLY A 198 17.15 11.69 -31.19
CA GLY A 198 18.32 11.03 -31.77
C GLY A 198 17.98 9.77 -32.56
N ASP A 199 19.02 9.04 -32.96
CA ASP A 199 18.87 7.81 -33.71
C ASP A 199 18.61 6.61 -32.78
N PRO A 200 17.74 5.67 -33.16
CA PRO A 200 17.47 4.48 -32.38
C PRO A 200 18.61 3.45 -32.47
N THR A 201 18.69 2.54 -31.50
CA THR A 201 19.59 1.38 -31.50
C THR A 201 19.25 0.37 -32.61
N VAL A 202 17.96 0.21 -32.90
CA VAL A 202 17.42 -0.63 -33.98
C VAL A 202 16.33 0.13 -34.72
N GLU A 203 16.34 0.06 -36.04
CA GLU A 203 15.33 0.66 -36.91
C GLU A 203 14.90 -0.35 -37.98
N THR A 204 13.58 -0.55 -38.08
CA THR A 204 12.93 -1.37 -39.11
C THR A 204 11.82 -0.53 -39.76
N GLU A 205 11.17 -1.06 -40.80
CA GLU A 205 10.05 -0.36 -41.47
C GLU A 205 8.89 -0.02 -40.50
N ASN A 206 8.69 -0.83 -39.46
CA ASN A 206 7.51 -0.74 -38.58
C ASN A 206 7.86 -0.49 -37.11
N GLN A 207 9.14 -0.40 -36.75
CA GLN A 207 9.55 -0.30 -35.34
C GLN A 207 10.90 0.40 -35.17
N LEU A 208 10.98 1.24 -34.14
CA LEU A 208 12.24 1.77 -33.59
C LEU A 208 12.44 1.20 -32.19
N VAL A 209 13.70 0.94 -31.82
CA VAL A 209 14.08 0.51 -30.48
C VAL A 209 15.20 1.42 -29.97
N TYR A 210 14.96 2.10 -28.85
CA TYR A 210 15.98 2.84 -28.12
C TYR A 210 16.40 2.03 -26.90
N ASP A 211 17.65 1.59 -26.91
CA ASP A 211 18.31 0.81 -25.87
C ASP A 211 19.82 1.02 -26.03
N ASP A 212 20.26 2.28 -25.90
CA ASP A 212 21.65 2.68 -26.06
C ASP A 212 22.46 2.49 -24.76
N ASN A 213 21.76 2.24 -23.65
CA ASN A 213 22.34 1.92 -22.35
C ASN A 213 21.87 0.54 -21.83
N PRO A 214 22.64 -0.53 -22.08
CA PRO A 214 22.27 -1.89 -21.68
C PRO A 214 22.26 -2.14 -20.15
N ASP A 215 22.59 -1.13 -19.33
CA ASP A 215 22.66 -1.23 -17.87
C ASP A 215 21.52 -0.48 -17.16
N ASN A 216 20.61 0.19 -17.88
CA ASN A 216 19.51 0.97 -17.29
C ASN A 216 18.28 0.13 -16.92
N GLY A 217 18.20 -1.14 -17.35
CA GLY A 217 17.11 -2.06 -17.01
C GLY A 217 15.85 -1.93 -17.87
N PHE A 218 15.83 -1.07 -18.90
CA PHE A 218 14.66 -0.88 -19.75
C PHE A 218 14.98 -0.57 -21.21
N THR A 219 13.99 -0.83 -22.07
CA THR A 219 14.02 -0.56 -23.51
C THR A 219 12.81 0.26 -23.88
N ILE A 220 12.99 1.29 -24.73
CA ILE A 220 11.87 2.00 -25.35
C ILE A 220 11.59 1.40 -26.72
N LEU A 221 10.37 0.88 -26.90
CA LEU A 221 9.89 0.31 -28.15
C LEU A 221 8.84 1.21 -28.77
N ILE A 222 9.03 1.54 -30.05
CA ILE A 222 8.18 2.47 -30.77
C ILE A 222 7.63 1.79 -32.02
N ASN A 223 6.32 1.64 -32.12
CA ASN A 223 5.68 1.09 -33.30
C ASN A 223 5.33 2.20 -34.29
N ILE A 224 5.57 1.94 -35.57
CA ILE A 224 5.36 2.86 -36.69
C ILE A 224 4.22 2.34 -37.56
N ALA A 225 3.34 3.24 -37.96
CA ALA A 225 2.36 2.98 -39.00
C ALA A 225 2.27 4.18 -39.94
N ASN A 226 2.30 3.94 -41.25
CA ASN A 226 2.18 4.98 -42.27
C ASN A 226 3.21 6.13 -42.13
N GLY A 227 4.41 5.85 -41.62
CA GLY A 227 5.46 6.85 -41.40
C GLY A 227 5.29 7.72 -40.15
N GLU A 228 4.30 7.41 -39.30
CA GLU A 228 4.01 8.11 -38.05
C GLU A 228 4.22 7.20 -36.85
N ILE A 229 4.53 7.82 -35.70
CA ILE A 229 4.64 7.13 -34.42
C ILE A 229 3.22 6.73 -33.96
N GLN A 230 2.97 5.42 -33.88
CA GLN A 230 1.68 4.88 -33.46
C GLN A 230 1.61 4.69 -31.95
N SER A 231 2.66 4.10 -31.36
CA SER A 231 2.74 3.84 -29.93
C SER A 231 4.18 3.82 -29.47
N ILE A 232 4.39 4.23 -28.21
CA ILE A 232 5.65 4.20 -27.50
C ILE A 232 5.42 3.42 -26.21
N GLU A 233 6.25 2.43 -25.93
CA GLU A 233 6.18 1.57 -24.75
C GLU A 233 7.54 1.51 -24.06
N ASN A 234 7.55 1.58 -22.73
CA ASN A 234 8.73 1.30 -21.92
C ASN A 234 8.60 -0.12 -21.36
N ARG A 235 9.55 -0.99 -21.68
CA ARG A 235 9.55 -2.41 -21.28
C ARG A 235 10.85 -2.80 -20.62
N TYR A 236 10.85 -3.93 -19.92
CA TYR A 236 12.09 -4.52 -19.42
C TYR A 236 13.11 -4.70 -20.55
N GLN A 237 14.37 -4.49 -20.19
CA GLN A 237 15.50 -4.54 -21.10
C GLN A 237 15.50 -5.78 -21.98
N VAL A 238 15.67 -5.56 -23.28
CA VAL A 238 15.88 -6.61 -24.26
C VAL A 238 17.37 -6.96 -24.29
N ASP A 239 17.70 -8.25 -24.24
CA ASP A 239 19.10 -8.68 -24.32
C ASP A 239 19.72 -8.37 -25.70
N GLU A 240 21.05 -8.23 -25.73
CA GLU A 240 21.77 -7.83 -26.94
C GLU A 240 21.57 -8.80 -28.11
N ASP A 241 21.46 -10.12 -27.85
CA ASP A 241 21.20 -11.11 -28.90
C ASP A 241 19.79 -10.90 -29.50
N SER A 242 18.79 -10.68 -28.66
CA SER A 242 17.43 -10.33 -29.08
C SER A 242 17.38 -9.04 -29.88
N LEU A 243 18.10 -7.98 -29.48
CA LEU A 243 18.22 -6.74 -30.25
C LEU A 243 18.87 -6.97 -31.62
N ASN A 244 19.94 -7.76 -31.67
CA ASN A 244 20.62 -8.09 -32.93
C ASN A 244 19.72 -8.86 -33.90
N ASN A 245 18.82 -9.71 -33.39
CA ASN A 245 17.86 -10.44 -34.20
C ASN A 245 16.70 -9.57 -34.74
N MET A 246 16.56 -8.33 -34.27
CA MET A 246 15.55 -7.38 -34.75
C MET A 246 16.04 -6.50 -35.91
N ARG A 247 17.36 -6.50 -36.20
CA ARG A 247 18.00 -5.68 -37.25
C ARG A 247 17.83 -6.24 -38.66
#